data_AF-A0A453H6I2-F1
#
_entry.id   AF-A0A453H6I2-F1
#
_cell.length_a   1.000
_cell.length_b   1.000
_cell.length_c   1.000
_cell.angle_alpha   90.00
_cell.angle_beta   90.00
_cell.angle_gamma   90.00
#
_symmetry.space_group_name_H-M   'P 1'
#
loop_
_entity.id
_entity.type
_entity.pdbx_description
1 polymer ?
#
loop_
_entity_poly.entity_id
_entity_poly.type
_entity_poly.pdbx_seq_one_letter_code
_entity_poly.pdbx_strand_id
1 'polypeptide(L)'
;RDGKQFRATLLHWSIPIPCSVHTSTSAAAMPPAGSLTADQLSFFEKNGYLVLESFSSAEEVQAMRDRMAQLVDGFDGADSSVFSTKDHRQLKDDYFFKSAENISFFFEEKAFGDDGCLRQPKELSINKVGHALHDHDPVFKKFAFSENISSLFSSLGYKRPAVIQSMYIFKQPGIGGEVVPHQDNTFLYTEPLSCTGLWLALEDATITNGCLWAIPGSHKNGLKRRMIRDENGTHFDRPSPLYDQKEFVPLEMKSGDFVVIHGDLVHQSFENLSPVSRHALSLHVVDMEGCKWSKDNWIQRKTAPEPLYVS
;
A
#
# COMPACT_ATOMS: atom_id res chain seq x y z
N ARG A 1 -54.87 56.14 -62.18
CA ARG A 1 -54.35 54.86 -61.65
C ARG A 1 -53.38 55.24 -60.55
N ASP A 2 -53.90 55.45 -59.34
CA ASP A 2 -53.87 54.51 -58.19
C ASP A 2 -52.70 54.93 -57.28
N GLY A 3 -52.77 54.98 -55.95
CA GLY A 3 -53.83 54.67 -55.02
C GLY A 3 -53.37 55.01 -53.59
N LYS A 4 -54.37 55.38 -52.79
CA LYS A 4 -54.56 55.34 -51.33
C LYS A 4 -53.42 54.95 -50.37
N GLN A 5 -53.36 55.76 -49.32
CA GLN A 5 -52.83 55.57 -47.97
C GLN A 5 -53.42 54.34 -47.25
N PHE A 6 -52.59 53.54 -46.54
CA PHE A 6 -53.01 52.73 -45.39
C PHE A 6 -51.85 52.52 -44.40
N ARG A 7 -52.12 52.83 -43.13
CA ARG A 7 -51.33 52.43 -41.96
C ARG A 7 -51.52 50.92 -41.73
N ALA A 8 -50.43 50.19 -41.47
CA ALA A 8 -50.48 48.83 -40.98
C ALA A 8 -49.68 48.69 -39.68
N THR A 9 -50.40 48.26 -38.66
CA THR A 9 -50.00 47.86 -37.31
C THR A 9 -49.19 46.57 -37.38
N LEU A 10 -48.03 46.50 -36.72
CA LEU A 10 -47.32 45.24 -36.49
C LEU A 10 -47.45 44.86 -35.01
N LEU A 11 -48.29 43.85 -34.78
CA LEU A 11 -48.49 43.16 -33.51
C LEU A 11 -47.21 42.42 -33.09
N HIS A 12 -46.66 42.77 -31.93
CA HIS A 12 -45.71 41.91 -31.21
C HIS A 12 -46.50 40.78 -30.54
N TRP A 13 -46.26 39.54 -30.98
CA TRP A 13 -46.67 38.34 -30.25
C TRP A 13 -45.52 37.91 -29.35
N SER A 14 -45.63 38.18 -28.05
CA SER A 14 -44.76 37.62 -27.03
C SER A 14 -45.23 36.21 -26.68
N ILE A 15 -44.44 35.19 -27.05
CA ILE A 15 -44.62 33.82 -26.58
C ILE A 15 -43.97 33.73 -25.20
N PRO A 16 -44.69 33.35 -24.12
CA PRO A 16 -44.07 33.11 -22.83
C PRO A 16 -43.26 31.81 -22.87
N ILE A 17 -41.96 31.92 -22.61
CA ILE A 17 -41.08 30.78 -22.33
C ILE A 17 -41.51 30.19 -20.98
N PRO A 18 -41.82 28.89 -20.88
CA PRO A 18 -42.16 28.29 -19.60
C PRO A 18 -40.92 28.25 -18.71
N CYS A 19 -41.03 28.90 -17.55
CA CYS A 19 -40.06 28.83 -16.48
C CYS A 19 -40.07 27.39 -15.93
N SER A 20 -39.11 26.57 -16.35
CA SER A 20 -38.89 25.25 -15.78
C SER A 20 -38.38 25.42 -14.35
N VAL A 21 -39.22 25.05 -13.40
CA VAL A 21 -38.84 24.89 -12.00
C VAL A 21 -37.77 23.79 -11.96
N HIS A 22 -36.51 24.18 -11.77
CA HIS A 22 -35.46 23.23 -11.45
C HIS A 22 -35.81 22.58 -10.12
N THR A 23 -36.19 21.31 -10.17
CA THR A 23 -36.21 20.43 -9.01
C THR A 23 -34.81 20.43 -8.41
N SER A 24 -34.74 20.74 -7.12
CA SER A 24 -33.53 20.63 -6.32
C SER A 24 -33.01 19.20 -6.42
N THR A 25 -31.92 19.00 -7.18
CA THR A 25 -31.07 17.84 -6.99
C THR A 25 -30.55 17.92 -5.56
N SER A 26 -30.99 16.97 -4.73
CA SER A 26 -30.36 16.68 -3.45
C SER A 26 -28.85 16.70 -3.65
N ALA A 27 -28.15 17.62 -3.00
CA ALA A 27 -26.71 17.55 -2.92
C ALA A 27 -26.40 16.23 -2.21
N ALA A 28 -26.01 15.22 -2.99
CA ALA A 28 -25.50 13.98 -2.43
C ALA A 28 -24.39 14.38 -1.47
N ALA A 29 -24.53 14.03 -0.20
CA ALA A 29 -23.50 14.26 0.79
C ALA A 29 -22.19 13.71 0.22
N MET A 30 -21.15 14.56 0.17
CA MET A 30 -19.83 14.10 -0.22
C MET A 30 -19.49 12.90 0.68
N PRO A 31 -19.06 11.76 0.10
CA PRO A 31 -18.73 10.61 0.91
C PRO A 31 -17.62 10.99 1.90
N PRO A 32 -17.55 10.33 3.07
CA PRO A 32 -16.46 10.53 4.02
C PRO A 32 -15.11 10.43 3.31
N ALA A 33 -14.13 11.21 3.75
CA ALA A 33 -12.79 11.11 3.21
C ALA A 33 -12.30 9.65 3.28
N GLY A 34 -11.72 9.15 2.18
CA GLY A 34 -11.28 7.75 2.05
C GLY A 34 -12.34 6.74 1.58
N SER A 35 -13.64 7.08 1.52
CA SER A 35 -14.64 6.20 0.92
C SER A 35 -14.47 6.09 -0.61
N LEU A 36 -14.62 4.88 -1.13
CA LEU A 36 -14.51 4.61 -2.57
C LEU A 36 -15.84 4.84 -3.30
N THR A 37 -15.76 5.42 -4.49
CA THR A 37 -16.88 5.53 -5.42
C THR A 37 -17.18 4.18 -6.09
N ALA A 38 -18.36 4.06 -6.71
CA ALA A 38 -18.73 2.85 -7.46
C ALA A 38 -17.75 2.56 -8.62
N ASP A 39 -17.25 3.61 -9.29
CA ASP A 39 -16.27 3.46 -10.38
C ASP A 39 -14.91 2.99 -9.87
N GLN A 40 -14.48 3.51 -8.71
CA GLN A 40 -13.25 3.09 -8.04
C GLN A 40 -13.33 1.62 -7.58
N LEU A 41 -14.46 1.21 -7.00
CA LEU A 41 -14.71 -0.18 -6.62
C LEU A 41 -14.70 -1.10 -7.85
N SER A 42 -15.41 -0.73 -8.91
CA SER A 42 -15.42 -1.47 -10.18
C SER A 42 -14.02 -1.59 -10.79
N PHE A 43 -13.21 -0.52 -10.71
CA PHE A 43 -11.81 -0.57 -11.16
C PHE A 43 -10.98 -1.53 -10.32
N PHE A 44 -11.09 -1.47 -8.98
CA PHE A 44 -10.39 -2.37 -8.07
C PHE A 44 -10.78 -3.84 -8.30
N GLU A 45 -12.07 -4.14 -8.41
CA GLU A 45 -12.57 -5.49 -8.72
C GLU A 45 -12.06 -5.99 -10.09
N LYS A 46 -12.00 -5.09 -11.08
CA LYS A 46 -11.53 -5.43 -12.42
C LYS A 46 -10.03 -5.75 -12.43
N ASN A 47 -9.22 -4.88 -11.83
CA ASN A 47 -7.77 -4.85 -12.02
C ASN A 47 -6.96 -5.38 -10.83
N GLY A 48 -7.56 -5.50 -9.64
CA GLY A 48 -6.91 -5.97 -8.41
C GLY A 48 -6.04 -4.93 -7.73
N TYR A 49 -6.00 -3.69 -8.23
CA TYR A 49 -5.41 -2.55 -7.56
C TYR A 49 -6.21 -1.28 -7.86
N LEU A 50 -5.99 -0.24 -7.06
CA LEU A 50 -6.55 1.09 -7.25
C LEU A 50 -5.57 2.15 -6.74
N VAL A 51 -5.17 3.07 -7.61
CA VAL A 51 -4.38 4.26 -7.23
C VAL A 51 -5.34 5.38 -6.85
N LEU A 52 -5.08 6.01 -5.71
CA LEU A 52 -5.76 7.15 -5.14
C LEU A 52 -4.76 8.30 -5.05
N GLU A 53 -4.93 9.29 -5.92
CA GLU A 53 -4.07 10.46 -5.96
C GLU A 53 -4.32 11.37 -4.76
N SER A 54 -3.26 12.01 -4.25
CA SER A 54 -3.34 12.98 -3.14
C SER A 54 -4.09 12.46 -1.91
N PHE A 55 -3.92 11.18 -1.58
CA PHE A 55 -4.59 10.54 -0.44
C PHE A 55 -4.10 11.07 0.90
N SER A 56 -2.81 11.38 1.01
CA SER A 56 -2.20 12.00 2.20
C SER A 56 -1.69 13.39 1.91
N SER A 57 -1.80 14.26 2.91
CA SER A 57 -1.25 15.62 2.84
C SER A 57 0.29 15.60 2.85
N ALA A 58 0.90 16.67 2.31
CA ALA A 58 2.34 16.84 2.35
C ALA A 58 2.87 16.88 3.79
N GLU A 59 2.08 17.45 4.71
CA GLU A 59 2.40 17.53 6.15
C GLU A 59 2.41 16.14 6.80
N GLU A 60 1.45 15.26 6.48
CA GLU A 60 1.43 13.88 6.99
C GLU A 60 2.60 13.06 6.44
N VAL A 61 2.89 13.19 5.14
CA VAL A 61 4.04 12.53 4.51
C VAL A 61 5.33 12.99 5.19
N GLN A 62 5.52 14.29 5.37
CA GLN A 62 6.71 14.83 6.00
C GLN A 62 6.84 14.38 7.46
N ALA A 63 5.75 14.36 8.22
CA ALA A 63 5.74 13.87 9.60
C ALA A 63 6.19 12.41 9.71
N MET A 64 5.74 11.54 8.79
CA MET A 64 6.19 10.14 8.73
C MET A 64 7.67 10.01 8.35
N ARG A 65 8.16 10.83 7.42
CA ARG A 65 9.58 10.84 7.01
C ARG A 65 10.48 11.33 8.14
N ASP A 66 10.13 12.43 8.79
CA ASP A 66 10.88 12.99 9.92
C ASP A 66 10.91 11.99 11.07
N ARG A 67 9.77 11.34 11.35
CA ARG A 67 9.71 10.34 12.41
C ARG A 67 10.58 9.13 12.10
N MET A 68 10.58 8.65 10.86
CA MET A 68 11.46 7.56 10.45
C MET A 68 12.93 7.95 10.55
N ALA A 69 13.30 9.18 10.18
CA ALA A 69 14.67 9.67 10.34
C ALA A 69 15.12 9.64 11.81
N GLN A 70 14.25 10.05 12.75
CA GLN A 70 14.53 9.96 14.20
C GLN A 70 14.70 8.52 14.67
N LEU A 71 13.84 7.59 14.20
CA LEU A 71 13.95 6.17 14.55
C LEU A 71 15.25 5.56 14.03
N VAL A 72 15.67 5.92 12.82
CA VAL A 72 16.93 5.49 12.22
C VAL A 72 18.13 6.09 12.95
N ASP A 73 18.07 7.37 13.34
CA ASP A 73 19.13 8.03 14.12
C ASP A 73 19.37 7.30 15.45
N GLY A 74 18.30 7.04 16.21
CA GLY A 74 18.34 6.32 17.48
C GLY A 74 18.57 4.82 17.39
N PHE A 75 18.71 4.25 16.19
CA PHE A 75 19.03 2.84 16.01
C PHE A 75 20.55 2.63 16.00
N ASP A 76 21.10 2.02 17.04
CA ASP A 76 22.55 1.86 17.23
C ASP A 76 23.21 0.86 16.25
N GLY A 77 22.44 0.12 15.46
CA GLY A 77 22.98 -0.82 14.46
C GLY A 77 23.73 -2.03 15.06
N ALA A 78 23.78 -2.18 16.38
CA ALA A 78 24.53 -3.24 17.07
C ALA A 78 23.99 -4.66 16.80
N ASP A 79 22.69 -4.78 16.47
CA ASP A 79 22.09 -6.03 16.01
C ASP A 79 22.48 -6.40 14.57
N SER A 80 23.35 -5.64 13.90
CA SER A 80 23.84 -5.93 12.53
C SER A 80 24.62 -7.24 12.42
N SER A 81 25.09 -7.81 13.54
CA SER A 81 25.64 -9.17 13.61
C SER A 81 24.67 -10.25 13.10
N VAL A 82 23.37 -9.94 13.05
CA VAL A 82 22.32 -10.79 12.50
C VAL A 82 22.38 -10.86 10.97
N PHE A 83 22.95 -9.88 10.24
CA PHE A 83 22.87 -9.85 8.77
C PHE A 83 24.15 -10.33 8.04
N SER A 84 25.27 -10.51 8.76
CA SER A 84 26.51 -11.10 8.21
C SER A 84 26.24 -12.47 7.56
N THR A 85 26.80 -12.67 6.36
CA THR A 85 26.43 -13.74 5.41
C THR A 85 26.93 -15.14 5.76
N LYS A 86 27.73 -15.31 6.83
CA LYS A 86 28.52 -16.55 6.95
C LYS A 86 28.03 -17.65 7.90
N ASP A 87 27.27 -17.44 8.98
CA ASP A 87 27.07 -18.59 9.91
C ASP A 87 25.82 -18.67 10.82
N HIS A 88 24.80 -17.80 10.73
CA HIS A 88 23.71 -17.83 11.74
C HIS A 88 22.28 -17.70 11.18
N ARG A 89 21.84 -18.68 10.38
CA ARG A 89 20.44 -18.76 9.87
C ARG A 89 19.40 -18.68 10.99
N GLN A 90 19.63 -19.37 12.11
CA GLN A 90 18.70 -19.41 13.23
C GLN A 90 18.53 -18.05 13.94
N LEU A 91 19.61 -17.27 14.09
CA LEU A 91 19.53 -15.92 14.67
C LEU A 91 18.81 -14.94 13.74
N LYS A 92 19.01 -15.08 12.41
CA LYS A 92 18.27 -14.32 11.38
C LYS A 92 16.77 -14.59 11.48
N ASP A 93 16.40 -15.85 11.56
CA ASP A 93 15.01 -16.27 11.66
C ASP A 93 14.36 -15.80 12.96
N ASP A 94 15.07 -15.88 14.09
CA ASP A 94 14.57 -15.39 15.38
C ASP A 94 14.34 -13.87 15.39
N TYR A 95 15.27 -13.08 14.86
CA TYR A 95 15.09 -11.63 14.74
C TYR A 95 13.91 -11.30 13.83
N PHE A 96 13.83 -11.95 12.67
CA PHE A 96 12.74 -11.77 11.72
C PHE A 96 11.38 -12.17 12.33
N PHE A 97 11.27 -13.30 13.02
CA PHE A 97 10.02 -13.71 13.63
C PHE A 97 9.61 -12.83 14.81
N LYS A 98 10.57 -12.37 15.63
CA LYS A 98 10.29 -11.41 16.72
C LYS A 98 9.88 -10.04 16.18
N SER A 99 10.28 -9.67 14.97
CA SER A 99 9.89 -8.40 14.36
C SER A 99 8.39 -8.27 14.08
N ALA A 100 7.64 -9.39 14.09
CA ALA A 100 6.18 -9.43 13.96
C ALA A 100 5.46 -8.45 14.90
N GLU A 101 6.00 -8.24 16.09
CA GLU A 101 5.43 -7.37 17.13
C GLU A 101 6.41 -6.26 17.56
N ASN A 102 7.45 -5.97 16.78
CA ASN A 102 8.47 -4.96 17.11
C ASN A 102 8.68 -3.97 15.97
N ILE A 103 9.37 -2.87 16.29
CA ILE A 103 10.02 -1.99 15.32
C ILE A 103 11.46 -2.50 15.15
N SER A 104 11.71 -3.20 14.05
CA SER A 104 12.98 -3.85 13.72
C SER A 104 13.50 -3.34 12.38
N PHE A 105 14.82 -3.29 12.25
CA PHE A 105 15.51 -2.69 11.11
C PHE A 105 16.18 -3.78 10.29
N PHE A 106 15.99 -3.73 8.97
CA PHE A 106 16.51 -4.71 8.03
C PHE A 106 17.37 -3.99 7.01
N PHE A 107 18.64 -4.38 6.93
CA PHE A 107 19.61 -3.78 6.01
C PHE A 107 19.46 -4.34 4.59
N GLU A 108 19.90 -3.57 3.60
CA GLU A 108 20.12 -4.06 2.24
C GLU A 108 21.25 -5.10 2.24
N GLU A 109 21.09 -6.18 1.48
CA GLU A 109 22.14 -7.19 1.33
C GLU A 109 23.43 -6.57 0.75
N LYS A 110 23.27 -5.66 -0.22
CA LYS A 110 24.37 -4.93 -0.87
C LYS A 110 25.03 -3.87 0.02
N ALA A 111 24.50 -3.61 1.23
CA ALA A 111 25.09 -2.62 2.14
C ALA A 111 26.41 -3.08 2.77
N PHE A 112 26.66 -4.39 2.83
CA PHE A 112 27.82 -4.94 3.52
C PHE A 112 28.97 -5.33 2.57
N GLY A 113 30.20 -5.04 2.99
CA GLY A 113 31.44 -5.54 2.40
C GLY A 113 31.64 -7.04 2.62
N ASP A 114 32.62 -7.61 1.94
CA ASP A 114 33.04 -9.01 2.19
C ASP A 114 33.65 -9.19 3.60
N ASP A 115 34.04 -8.08 4.22
CA ASP A 115 34.50 -7.95 5.61
C ASP A 115 33.35 -7.88 6.63
N GLY A 116 32.10 -7.80 6.18
CA GLY A 116 30.92 -7.65 7.04
C GLY A 116 30.70 -6.23 7.56
N CYS A 117 31.48 -5.24 7.12
CA CYS A 117 31.30 -3.83 7.47
C CYS A 117 30.34 -3.13 6.50
N LEU A 118 29.69 -2.04 6.94
CA LEU A 118 28.89 -1.22 6.04
C LEU A 118 29.77 -0.48 5.02
N ARG A 119 29.35 -0.50 3.75
CA ARG A 119 30.02 0.22 2.65
C ARG A 119 29.64 1.70 2.57
N GLN A 120 28.56 2.09 3.24
CA GLN A 120 28.00 3.44 3.25
C GLN A 120 27.35 3.75 4.61
N PRO A 121 26.97 5.01 4.89
CA PRO A 121 26.33 5.36 6.15
C PRO A 121 25.08 4.51 6.45
N LYS A 122 24.87 4.19 7.73
CA LYS A 122 23.79 3.32 8.25
C LYS A 122 22.42 3.72 7.70
N GLU A 123 22.12 5.01 7.72
CA GLU A 123 20.87 5.61 7.26
C GLU A 123 20.61 5.40 5.76
N LEU A 124 21.65 5.15 4.98
CA LEU A 124 21.57 4.81 3.55
C LEU A 124 21.64 3.31 3.32
N SER A 125 21.75 2.48 4.36
CA SER A 125 21.94 1.03 4.25
C SER A 125 20.71 0.22 4.64
N ILE A 126 19.67 0.86 5.18
CA ILE A 126 18.45 0.18 5.64
C ILE A 126 17.51 -0.03 4.46
N ASN A 127 17.10 -1.28 4.23
CA ASN A 127 16.09 -1.65 3.23
C ASN A 127 14.69 -1.31 3.73
N LYS A 128 14.37 -1.75 4.96
CA LYS A 128 13.06 -1.54 5.57
C LYS A 128 13.10 -1.49 7.10
N VAL A 129 12.07 -0.87 7.69
CA VAL A 129 11.71 -1.01 9.10
C VAL A 129 10.35 -1.68 9.22
N GLY A 130 10.21 -2.69 10.06
CA GLY A 130 8.96 -3.42 10.27
C GLY A 130 8.99 -4.26 11.56
N HIS A 131 7.92 -4.94 11.94
CA HIS A 131 6.65 -5.07 11.24
C HIS A 131 5.47 -4.47 12.00
N ALA A 132 5.72 -3.77 13.11
CA ALA A 132 4.70 -3.23 14.03
C ALA A 132 4.81 -1.70 14.28
N LEU A 133 5.24 -0.91 13.30
CA LEU A 133 5.19 0.56 13.37
C LEU A 133 3.77 1.06 13.67
N HIS A 134 2.74 0.46 13.07
CA HIS A 134 1.33 0.78 13.29
C HIS A 134 0.85 0.57 14.74
N ASP A 135 1.53 -0.27 15.53
CA ASP A 135 1.17 -0.52 16.93
C ASP A 135 1.90 0.42 17.88
N HIS A 136 3.21 0.59 17.64
CA HIS A 136 4.12 1.14 18.65
C HIS A 136 4.50 2.59 18.43
N ASP A 137 4.43 3.09 17.20
CA ASP A 137 4.81 4.47 16.91
C ASP A 137 3.57 5.35 16.68
N PRO A 138 3.38 6.42 17.46
CA PRO A 138 2.18 7.26 17.38
C PRO A 138 1.92 7.88 16.00
N VAL A 139 2.96 8.22 15.23
CA VAL A 139 2.81 8.85 13.91
C VAL A 139 2.25 7.83 12.92
N PHE A 140 2.82 6.64 12.89
CA PHE A 140 2.37 5.56 12.00
C PHE A 140 1.02 4.98 12.45
N LYS A 141 0.79 4.86 13.77
CA LYS A 141 -0.52 4.45 14.32
C LYS A 141 -1.62 5.43 13.93
N LYS A 142 -1.38 6.74 14.04
CA LYS A 142 -2.35 7.77 13.65
C LYS A 142 -2.79 7.62 12.18
N PHE A 143 -1.84 7.37 11.27
CA PHE A 143 -2.15 7.14 9.86
C PHE A 143 -2.94 5.83 9.66
N ALA A 144 -2.43 4.73 10.21
CA ALA A 144 -3.01 3.39 10.03
C ALA A 144 -4.44 3.26 10.56
N PHE A 145 -4.77 3.99 11.64
CA PHE A 145 -6.10 4.01 12.27
C PHE A 145 -6.91 5.26 11.93
N SER A 146 -6.57 5.96 10.85
CA SER A 146 -7.30 7.15 10.41
C SER A 146 -8.72 6.82 9.90
N GLU A 147 -9.60 7.82 9.90
CA GLU A 147 -10.93 7.71 9.31
C GLU A 147 -10.84 7.34 7.82
N ASN A 148 -9.87 7.89 7.09
CA ASN A 148 -9.68 7.56 5.67
C ASN A 148 -9.43 6.07 5.43
N ILE A 149 -8.56 5.43 6.24
CA ILE A 149 -8.32 3.99 6.15
C ILE A 149 -9.58 3.21 6.54
N SER A 150 -10.27 3.63 7.60
CA SER A 150 -11.51 2.96 8.04
C SER A 150 -12.62 3.03 6.99
N SER A 151 -12.84 4.21 6.40
CA SER A 151 -13.81 4.43 5.32
C SER A 151 -13.47 3.65 4.06
N LEU A 152 -12.19 3.51 3.72
CA LEU A 152 -11.72 2.66 2.63
C LEU A 152 -12.14 1.20 2.83
N PHE A 153 -11.84 0.62 4.00
CA PHE A 153 -12.19 -0.78 4.29
C PHE A 153 -13.70 -0.99 4.42
N SER A 154 -14.43 0.01 4.90
CA SER A 154 -15.89 -0.02 4.90
C SER A 154 -16.45 -0.07 3.48
N SER A 155 -15.87 0.67 2.53
CA SER A 155 -16.25 0.59 1.11
C SER A 155 -15.91 -0.76 0.48
N LEU A 156 -14.81 -1.40 0.92
CA LEU A 156 -14.43 -2.76 0.49
C LEU A 156 -15.25 -3.86 1.18
N GLY A 157 -16.15 -3.51 2.11
CA GLY A 157 -17.08 -4.43 2.75
C GLY A 157 -16.54 -5.21 3.95
N TYR A 158 -15.36 -4.85 4.47
CA TYR A 158 -14.76 -5.51 5.63
C TYR A 158 -15.61 -5.25 6.87
N LYS A 159 -15.74 -6.26 7.75
CA LYS A 159 -16.58 -6.19 8.96
C LYS A 159 -15.76 -5.93 10.21
N ARG A 160 -14.58 -6.53 10.29
CA ARG A 160 -13.64 -6.34 11.39
C ARG A 160 -12.21 -6.27 10.86
N PRO A 161 -11.88 -5.25 10.04
CA PRO A 161 -10.56 -5.12 9.47
C PRO A 161 -9.52 -4.85 10.56
N ALA A 162 -8.38 -5.54 10.49
CA ALA A 162 -7.26 -5.35 11.41
C ALA A 162 -5.94 -5.24 10.65
N VAL A 163 -5.10 -4.26 11.02
CA VAL A 163 -3.75 -4.12 10.49
C VAL A 163 -2.89 -5.23 11.10
N ILE A 164 -2.35 -6.11 10.27
CA ILE A 164 -1.52 -7.24 10.73
C ILE A 164 -0.04 -6.91 10.65
N GLN A 165 0.34 -6.04 9.71
CA GLN A 165 1.71 -5.70 9.41
C GLN A 165 1.81 -4.27 8.89
N SER A 166 2.89 -3.58 9.27
CA SER A 166 3.33 -2.32 8.66
C SER A 166 4.81 -2.35 8.36
N MET A 167 5.24 -1.83 7.21
CA MET A 167 6.64 -1.69 6.84
C MET A 167 6.91 -0.30 6.27
N TYR A 168 8.01 0.32 6.70
CA TYR A 168 8.59 1.45 5.99
C TYR A 168 9.67 0.93 5.05
N ILE A 169 9.58 1.25 3.75
CA ILE A 169 10.49 0.76 2.71
C ILE A 169 11.26 1.95 2.17
N PHE A 170 12.60 1.93 2.25
CA PHE A 170 13.44 3.07 1.85
C PHE A 170 13.74 3.09 0.35
N LYS A 171 13.98 1.92 -0.26
CA LYS A 171 14.57 1.80 -1.61
C LYS A 171 15.75 2.77 -1.75
N GLN A 172 16.83 2.46 -1.06
CA GLN A 172 17.99 3.34 -0.98
C GLN A 172 18.58 3.66 -2.37
N PRO A 173 19.16 4.85 -2.57
CA PRO A 173 19.82 5.20 -3.83
C PRO A 173 20.90 4.19 -4.22
N GLY A 174 20.88 3.75 -5.48
CA GLY A 174 21.87 2.84 -6.09
C GLY A 174 21.88 1.39 -5.58
N ILE A 175 21.44 1.12 -4.34
CA ILE A 175 21.48 -0.22 -3.73
C ILE A 175 20.11 -0.78 -3.35
N GLY A 176 19.04 -0.01 -3.53
CA GLY A 176 17.69 -0.39 -3.09
C GLY A 176 17.22 -1.69 -3.76
N GLY A 177 17.19 -2.79 -3.01
CA GLY A 177 17.03 -4.14 -3.54
C GLY A 177 15.69 -4.39 -4.24
N GLU A 178 15.67 -5.24 -5.26
CA GLU A 178 14.44 -5.63 -5.97
C GLU A 178 13.45 -6.38 -5.07
N VAL A 179 12.18 -6.30 -5.44
CA VAL A 179 11.13 -7.16 -4.90
C VAL A 179 10.56 -7.96 -6.06
N VAL A 180 10.89 -9.26 -6.10
CA VAL A 180 10.45 -10.18 -7.14
C VAL A 180 8.93 -10.34 -7.19
N PRO A 181 8.34 -10.78 -8.32
CA PRO A 181 6.91 -11.04 -8.42
C PRO A 181 6.34 -11.91 -7.30
N HIS A 182 5.30 -11.41 -6.65
CA HIS A 182 4.61 -12.11 -5.57
C HIS A 182 3.15 -11.65 -5.41
N GLN A 183 2.43 -12.36 -4.54
CA GLN A 183 1.07 -12.07 -4.06
C GLN A 183 1.15 -11.98 -2.53
N ASP A 184 0.55 -10.99 -1.88
CA ASP A 184 0.64 -10.81 -0.41
C ASP A 184 0.04 -11.98 0.38
N ASN A 185 -1.03 -12.58 -0.14
CA ASN A 185 -1.63 -13.81 0.43
C ASN A 185 -0.66 -15.00 0.44
N THR A 186 0.48 -14.93 -0.28
CA THR A 186 1.58 -15.89 -0.15
C THR A 186 2.13 -15.88 1.27
N PHE A 187 2.21 -14.71 1.90
CA PHE A 187 2.84 -14.50 3.20
C PHE A 187 1.82 -14.29 4.33
N LEU A 188 0.64 -13.75 4.01
CA LEU A 188 -0.37 -13.30 4.95
C LEU A 188 -1.72 -14.02 4.71
N TYR A 189 -1.69 -15.35 4.79
CA TYR A 189 -2.82 -16.18 4.40
C TYR A 189 -3.96 -16.18 5.43
N THR A 190 -5.18 -16.05 4.93
CA THR A 190 -6.44 -16.24 5.68
C THR A 190 -7.35 -17.21 4.94
N GLU A 191 -8.27 -17.87 5.64
CA GLU A 191 -9.30 -18.69 5.00
C GLU A 191 -10.72 -18.24 5.44
N PRO A 192 -11.56 -17.72 4.51
CA PRO A 192 -11.21 -17.33 3.14
C PRO A 192 -10.16 -16.21 3.06
N LEU A 193 -9.59 -16.01 1.87
CA LEU A 193 -8.56 -14.99 1.61
C LEU A 193 -9.14 -13.58 1.81
N SER A 194 -8.46 -12.76 2.62
CA SER A 194 -8.90 -11.40 2.96
C SER A 194 -7.77 -10.38 3.06
N CYS A 195 -6.53 -10.71 2.68
CA CYS A 195 -5.46 -9.71 2.74
C CYS A 195 -5.65 -8.62 1.68
N THR A 196 -5.53 -7.37 2.10
CA THR A 196 -5.38 -6.20 1.24
C THR A 196 -4.14 -5.43 1.66
N GLY A 197 -3.21 -5.27 0.71
CA GLY A 197 -2.05 -4.41 0.84
C GLY A 197 -2.44 -2.96 0.60
N LEU A 198 -1.85 -2.08 1.38
CA LEU A 198 -1.93 -0.63 1.25
C LEU A 198 -0.51 -0.12 1.09
N TRP A 199 -0.29 0.80 0.16
CA TRP A 199 1.03 1.36 -0.08
C TRP A 199 0.92 2.86 -0.33
N LEU A 200 1.56 3.65 0.53
CA LEU A 200 1.63 5.11 0.46
C LEU A 200 3.00 5.52 -0.06
N ALA A 201 3.02 6.33 -1.13
CA ALA A 201 4.24 6.96 -1.60
C ALA A 201 4.63 8.09 -0.62
N LEU A 202 5.77 7.97 0.05
CA LEU A 202 6.31 9.06 0.88
C LEU A 202 7.27 9.96 0.08
N GLU A 203 7.71 9.48 -1.08
CA GLU A 203 8.45 10.20 -2.10
C GLU A 203 7.85 9.84 -3.46
N ASP A 204 8.15 10.64 -4.48
CA ASP A 204 7.80 10.29 -5.86
C ASP A 204 8.37 8.90 -6.21
N ALA A 205 7.52 8.03 -6.72
CA ALA A 205 7.87 6.70 -7.19
C ALA A 205 7.80 6.67 -8.71
N THR A 206 8.94 6.44 -9.34
CA THR A 206 9.12 6.43 -10.80
C THR A 206 9.70 5.09 -11.24
N ILE A 207 9.68 4.83 -12.54
CA ILE A 207 10.31 3.64 -13.12
C ILE A 207 11.80 3.57 -12.72
N THR A 208 12.49 4.70 -12.66
CA THR A 208 13.95 4.73 -12.42
C THR A 208 14.34 4.56 -10.96
N ASN A 209 13.47 4.92 -10.01
CA ASN A 209 13.74 4.74 -8.57
C ASN A 209 12.99 3.55 -7.94
N GLY A 210 12.41 2.67 -8.76
CA GLY A 210 11.81 1.42 -8.32
C GLY A 210 10.37 1.57 -7.83
N CYS A 211 9.50 2.17 -8.66
CA CYS A 211 8.05 2.11 -8.49
C CYS A 211 7.53 0.67 -8.49
N LEU A 212 6.28 0.51 -8.06
CA LEU A 212 5.59 -0.77 -8.17
C LEU A 212 5.24 -1.07 -9.63
N TRP A 213 5.13 -2.36 -9.92
CA TRP A 213 4.62 -2.89 -11.17
C TRP A 213 3.61 -3.98 -10.85
N ALA A 214 2.50 -4.05 -11.56
CA ALA A 214 1.46 -5.04 -11.32
C ALA A 214 0.95 -5.67 -12.62
N ILE A 215 0.42 -6.88 -12.57
CA ILE A 215 -0.32 -7.49 -13.67
C ILE A 215 -1.83 -7.26 -13.43
N PRO A 216 -2.48 -6.32 -14.15
CA PRO A 216 -3.90 -6.03 -13.93
C PRO A 216 -4.77 -7.27 -14.13
N GLY A 217 -5.65 -7.54 -13.16
CA GLY A 217 -6.59 -8.67 -13.19
C GLY A 217 -5.98 -10.01 -12.75
N SER A 218 -4.68 -10.08 -12.46
CA SER A 218 -4.02 -11.33 -12.04
C SER A 218 -4.55 -11.90 -10.72
N HIS A 219 -5.18 -11.07 -9.87
CA HIS A 219 -5.82 -11.50 -8.63
C HIS A 219 -6.95 -12.51 -8.83
N LYS A 220 -7.52 -12.59 -10.03
CA LYS A 220 -8.57 -13.56 -10.39
C LYS A 220 -8.02 -14.95 -10.69
N ASN A 221 -6.71 -15.10 -10.79
CA ASN A 221 -6.06 -16.36 -11.15
C ASN A 221 -5.76 -17.25 -9.92
N GLY A 222 -6.15 -16.80 -8.73
CA GLY A 222 -5.93 -17.46 -7.45
C GLY A 222 -4.47 -17.45 -6.97
N LEU A 223 -4.29 -17.71 -5.68
CA LEU A 223 -2.99 -17.81 -5.05
C LEU A 223 -2.13 -18.95 -5.63
N LYS A 224 -0.89 -18.64 -6.01
CA LYS A 224 0.02 -19.60 -6.67
C LYS A 224 0.86 -20.43 -5.70
N ARG A 225 1.30 -19.84 -4.60
CA ARG A 225 2.16 -20.47 -3.59
C ARG A 225 1.93 -19.83 -2.23
N ARG A 226 2.37 -20.50 -1.16
CA ARG A 226 2.41 -19.99 0.22
C ARG A 226 3.82 -20.10 0.79
N MET A 227 4.21 -19.11 1.59
CA MET A 227 5.29 -19.24 2.55
C MET A 227 4.72 -19.86 3.82
N ILE A 228 5.29 -21.00 4.23
CA ILE A 228 4.92 -21.76 5.41
C ILE A 228 6.06 -21.64 6.42
N ARG A 229 5.71 -21.33 7.67
CA ARG A 229 6.59 -21.42 8.83
C ARG A 229 6.26 -22.67 9.63
N ASP A 230 7.27 -23.49 9.87
CA ASP A 230 7.20 -24.68 10.73
C ASP A 230 8.39 -24.72 11.70
N GLU A 231 8.62 -25.88 12.31
CA GLU A 231 9.73 -26.11 13.25
C GLU A 231 11.14 -25.95 12.64
N ASN A 232 11.25 -26.02 11.30
CA ASN A 232 12.51 -25.92 10.55
C ASN A 232 12.74 -24.53 9.93
N GLY A 233 11.88 -23.55 10.24
CA GLY A 233 11.95 -22.18 9.71
C GLY A 233 10.90 -21.93 8.63
N THR A 234 11.22 -21.11 7.63
CA THR A 234 10.30 -20.79 6.51
C THR A 234 10.68 -21.50 5.23
N HIS A 235 9.68 -22.03 4.52
CA HIS A 235 9.83 -22.57 3.17
C HIS A 235 8.61 -22.20 2.31
N PHE A 236 8.72 -22.36 0.98
CA PHE A 236 7.57 -22.23 0.08
C PHE A 236 7.01 -23.61 -0.25
N ASP A 237 5.69 -23.75 -0.23
CA ASP A 237 5.00 -25.01 -0.57
C ASP A 237 5.12 -25.39 -2.05
N ARG A 238 5.46 -24.42 -2.90
CA ARG A 238 5.62 -24.54 -4.35
C ARG A 238 6.74 -23.62 -4.86
N PRO A 239 7.36 -23.95 -6.01
CA PRO A 239 8.30 -23.06 -6.67
C PRO A 239 7.70 -21.70 -7.01
N SER A 240 8.57 -20.70 -7.21
CA SER A 240 8.12 -19.40 -7.70
C SER A 240 7.49 -19.55 -9.09
N PRO A 241 6.26 -19.03 -9.31
CA PRO A 241 5.70 -18.96 -10.65
C PRO A 241 6.53 -18.02 -11.54
N LEU A 242 6.53 -18.31 -12.84
CA LEU A 242 7.09 -17.44 -13.86
C LEU A 242 5.98 -16.57 -14.44
N TYR A 243 6.29 -15.31 -14.70
CA TYR A 243 5.37 -14.34 -15.28
C TYR A 243 6.03 -13.68 -16.50
N ASP A 244 5.24 -13.42 -17.55
CA ASP A 244 5.72 -12.64 -18.68
C ASP A 244 5.88 -11.18 -18.23
N GLN A 245 7.10 -10.65 -18.31
CA GLN A 245 7.40 -9.27 -17.92
C GLN A 245 6.63 -8.24 -18.74
N LYS A 246 6.13 -8.59 -19.94
CA LYS A 246 5.31 -7.72 -20.78
C LYS A 246 3.89 -7.50 -20.23
N GLU A 247 3.43 -8.35 -19.32
CA GLU A 247 2.10 -8.22 -18.70
C GLU A 247 2.08 -7.19 -17.56
N PHE A 248 3.25 -6.83 -17.02
CA PHE A 248 3.35 -5.86 -15.95
C PHE A 248 3.18 -4.44 -16.48
N VAL A 249 2.40 -3.64 -15.75
CA VAL A 249 2.27 -2.19 -15.96
C VAL A 249 2.93 -1.45 -14.78
N PRO A 250 3.66 -0.35 -15.04
CA PRO A 250 4.24 0.45 -13.98
C PRO A 250 3.16 1.26 -13.26
N LEU A 251 3.32 1.41 -11.96
CA LEU A 251 2.50 2.27 -11.10
C LEU A 251 3.39 3.41 -10.59
N GLU A 252 3.63 4.40 -11.45
CA GLU A 252 4.31 5.64 -11.04
C GLU A 252 3.37 6.50 -10.21
N MET A 253 3.88 7.07 -9.12
CA MET A 253 3.09 7.73 -8.09
C MET A 253 3.82 8.97 -7.60
N LYS A 254 3.08 10.01 -7.26
CA LYS A 254 3.59 11.19 -6.56
C LYS A 254 3.59 10.99 -5.06
N SER A 255 4.47 11.69 -4.37
CA SER A 255 4.44 11.76 -2.91
C SER A 255 3.03 12.12 -2.42
N GLY A 256 2.47 11.31 -1.52
CA GLY A 256 1.10 11.44 -1.00
C GLY A 256 0.06 10.59 -1.74
N ASP A 257 0.39 10.04 -2.90
CA ASP A 257 -0.47 9.08 -3.59
C ASP A 257 -0.46 7.72 -2.87
N PHE A 258 -1.55 7.00 -2.99
CA PHE A 258 -1.80 5.76 -2.29
C PHE A 258 -2.30 4.68 -3.25
N VAL A 259 -1.85 3.44 -3.10
CA VAL A 259 -2.36 2.31 -3.89
C VAL A 259 -2.89 1.22 -2.97
N VAL A 260 -4.11 0.78 -3.28
CA VAL A 260 -4.78 -0.37 -2.68
C VAL A 260 -4.48 -1.58 -3.55
N ILE A 261 -4.05 -2.68 -2.93
CA ILE A 261 -3.55 -3.88 -3.61
C ILE A 261 -4.33 -5.08 -3.07
N HIS A 262 -5.03 -5.78 -3.95
CA HIS A 262 -5.67 -7.05 -3.60
C HIS A 262 -4.60 -8.09 -3.26
N GLY A 263 -4.77 -8.88 -2.20
CA GLY A 263 -3.73 -9.81 -1.72
C GLY A 263 -3.29 -10.90 -2.72
N ASP A 264 -4.12 -11.19 -3.73
CA ASP A 264 -3.78 -12.08 -4.86
C ASP A 264 -3.23 -11.35 -6.10
N LEU A 265 -3.11 -10.01 -6.11
CA LEU A 265 -2.54 -9.30 -7.25
C LEU A 265 -1.04 -9.60 -7.34
N VAL A 266 -0.59 -10.05 -8.52
CA VAL A 266 0.82 -10.22 -8.81
C VAL A 266 1.45 -8.86 -9.01
N HIS A 267 2.42 -8.53 -8.16
CA HIS A 267 3.14 -7.27 -8.22
C HIS A 267 4.62 -7.43 -7.85
N GLN A 268 5.43 -6.45 -8.24
CA GLN A 268 6.89 -6.42 -8.07
C GLN A 268 7.43 -4.98 -7.99
N SER A 269 8.72 -4.82 -7.71
CA SER A 269 9.44 -3.56 -7.94
C SER A 269 10.90 -3.80 -8.27
N PHE A 270 11.41 -3.13 -9.31
CA PHE A 270 12.82 -3.24 -9.73
C PHE A 270 13.77 -2.51 -8.78
N GLU A 271 15.05 -2.88 -8.81
CA GLU A 271 16.10 -2.18 -8.06
C GLU A 271 16.07 -0.66 -8.27
N ASN A 272 16.37 0.10 -7.21
CA ASN A 272 16.58 1.53 -7.34
C ASN A 272 18.02 1.80 -7.77
N LEU A 273 18.21 2.10 -9.05
CA LEU A 273 19.50 2.45 -9.63
C LEU A 273 19.72 3.97 -9.74
N SER A 274 18.76 4.76 -9.25
CA SER A 274 18.79 6.22 -9.30
C SER A 274 19.59 6.82 -8.13
N PRO A 275 19.95 8.11 -8.20
CA PRO A 275 20.65 8.80 -7.11
C PRO A 275 19.72 9.29 -5.98
N VAL A 276 18.41 9.01 -6.06
CA VAL A 276 17.42 9.44 -5.05
C VAL A 276 16.72 8.22 -4.47
N SER A 277 16.26 8.32 -3.22
CA SER A 277 15.52 7.25 -2.55
C SER A 277 14.08 7.13 -3.07
N ARG A 278 13.36 6.09 -2.64
CA ARG A 278 11.91 5.95 -2.86
C ARG A 278 11.24 5.43 -1.59
N HIS A 279 11.03 6.33 -0.64
CA HIS A 279 10.41 5.99 0.62
C HIS A 279 8.93 5.68 0.45
N ALA A 280 8.46 4.67 1.16
CA ALA A 280 7.05 4.30 1.19
C ALA A 280 6.64 3.67 2.52
N LEU A 281 5.37 3.82 2.88
CA LEU A 281 4.74 3.07 3.96
C LEU A 281 3.84 2.00 3.35
N SER A 282 4.01 0.75 3.76
CA SER A 282 3.12 -0.35 3.43
C SER A 282 2.38 -0.82 4.68
N LEU A 283 1.08 -1.05 4.56
CA LEU A 283 0.25 -1.70 5.58
C LEU A 283 -0.41 -2.92 4.95
N HIS A 284 -0.66 -3.96 5.74
CA HIS A 284 -1.48 -5.08 5.32
C HIS A 284 -2.62 -5.28 6.31
N VAL A 285 -3.83 -5.35 5.77
CA VAL A 285 -5.07 -5.47 6.53
C VAL A 285 -5.78 -6.75 6.12
N VAL A 286 -6.35 -7.44 7.09
CA VAL A 286 -7.19 -8.61 6.88
C VAL A 286 -8.53 -8.41 7.57
N ASP A 287 -9.57 -9.11 7.13
CA ASP A 287 -10.81 -9.16 7.87
C ASP A 287 -10.70 -10.22 8.97
N MET A 288 -10.99 -9.85 10.22
CA MET A 288 -10.99 -10.78 11.35
C MET A 288 -12.37 -11.42 11.56
N GLU A 289 -13.40 -10.95 10.84
CA GLU A 289 -14.73 -11.53 10.86
C GLU A 289 -14.86 -12.59 9.75
N GLY A 290 -15.28 -13.80 10.12
CA GLY A 290 -15.49 -14.90 9.17
C GLY A 290 -14.23 -15.46 8.50
N CYS A 291 -13.04 -14.88 8.71
CA CYS A 291 -11.77 -15.34 8.14
C CYS A 291 -10.83 -15.86 9.23
N LYS A 292 -10.22 -17.03 8.97
CA LYS A 292 -9.28 -17.67 9.89
C LYS A 292 -7.85 -17.34 9.51
N TRP A 293 -7.11 -16.70 10.42
CA TRP A 293 -5.67 -16.51 10.27
C TRP A 293 -4.92 -17.84 10.28
N SER A 294 -4.05 -18.08 9.31
CA SER A 294 -3.29 -19.33 9.26
C SER A 294 -2.22 -19.39 10.33
N LYS A 295 -2.19 -20.51 11.07
CA LYS A 295 -1.14 -20.82 12.04
C LYS A 295 0.24 -21.02 11.41
N ASP A 296 0.28 -21.24 10.10
CA ASP A 296 1.51 -21.48 9.35
C ASP A 296 2.11 -20.20 8.74
N ASN A 297 1.44 -19.05 8.89
CA ASN A 297 2.02 -17.78 8.47
C ASN A 297 3.27 -17.48 9.30
N TRP A 298 4.28 -16.87 8.68
CA TRP A 298 5.52 -16.52 9.40
C TRP A 298 5.25 -15.52 10.53
N ILE A 299 4.33 -14.58 10.30
CA ILE A 299 3.87 -13.59 11.27
C ILE A 299 2.80 -14.23 12.16
N GLN A 300 3.19 -14.49 13.40
CA GLN A 300 2.32 -14.96 14.47
C GLN A 300 2.42 -13.96 15.60
N ARG A 301 1.27 -13.45 16.05
CA ARG A 301 1.18 -12.42 17.08
C ARG A 301 0.70 -13.06 18.37
N LYS A 302 1.30 -12.66 19.50
CA LYS A 302 0.87 -13.07 20.84
C LYS A 302 -0.36 -12.27 21.27
N THR A 303 -0.40 -11.00 20.88
CA THR A 303 -1.53 -10.12 21.15
C THR A 303 -2.41 -10.03 19.92
N ALA A 304 -3.72 -10.19 20.10
CA ALA A 304 -4.67 -10.02 19.01
C ALA A 304 -4.60 -8.58 18.48
N PRO A 305 -4.56 -8.38 17.15
CA PRO A 305 -4.48 -7.05 16.57
C PRO A 305 -5.76 -6.25 16.87
N GLU A 306 -5.60 -4.96 17.14
CA GLU A 306 -6.71 -4.02 17.32
C GLU A 306 -7.42 -3.82 15.98
N PRO A 307 -8.75 -4.08 15.88
CA PRO A 307 -9.47 -3.82 14.65
C PRO A 307 -9.64 -2.31 14.44
N LEU A 308 -9.66 -1.86 13.19
CA LEU A 308 -9.93 -0.46 12.83
C LEU A 308 -11.35 -0.05 13.26
N TYR A 309 -12.31 -0.98 13.11
CA TYR A 309 -13.69 -0.87 13.58
C TYR A 309 -14.34 -2.26 13.68
N VAL A 310 -15.56 -2.31 14.22
CA VAL A 310 -16.43 -3.50 14.22
C VAL A 310 -17.82 -3.08 13.73
N SER A 311 -18.34 -3.71 12.67
CA SER A 311 -19.64 -3.40 12.04
C SER A 311 -20.70 -4.47 12.22
#